data_AF-A0A9E4CRA4-F1
#
_entry.id   AF-A0A9E4CRA4-F1
#
_cell.length_a   1.000
_cell.length_b   1.000
_cell.length_c   1.000
_cell.angle_alpha   90.00
_cell.angle_beta   90.00
_cell.angle_gamma   90.00
#
_symmetry.space_group_name_H-M   'P 1'
#
loop_
_entity.id
_entity.type
_entity.pdbx_description
1 polymer ?
#
loop_
_entity_poly.entity_id
_entity_poly.type
_entity_poly.pdbx_seq_one_letter_code
_entity_poly.pdbx_strand_id
1 'polypeptide(L)'
;MRSLRDHLDAPNLGDGFATSDAPTAADGCAGGSCGVLAHFRLDVDDDGIIRDCSARVRGRASAFATASALCEESRGRSIIDAARLGLGTLHPSFAQMNDDDRERALVVEDGFHHAIGRWLLDRMRSAGPGVGSERPDVPAAVSSSNTIDAIVGMSGGVDSAVALHRVHEATGGSVAGATLRLWIDPRAPDPEAACCSPDSVRRARATCHAAGVPHLSIDLRESFAREVVVPFVTDYATGRTPNPCVRCNGRFRLDELVRLADVLGAQRVATGHYARIVDRGGVALLARGVDPTKDQSYMLGEVAPRTVGRLWFPLGSDHKREVREEAAERGLEQARTPESQEVCFLGGGDYREFLARAKATGTPGQIVLDDGDGSEPRVVGTHDGVARFTPGQRKGIGVASHAPLYVLDVDPDSGRVTVGHDDEPLRRTRVGVDRLEWHAGEPCERVHVQLRYRARDGATAADVIELDGDRATLELAVASRAPAPGQAAILYDDDGVVVGSARIVREPAHVMVGLRSDQ
;
A
#
# COMPACT_ATOMS: atom_id res chain seq x y z
N MET A 1 -36.92 2.12 8.39
CA MET A 1 -36.63 2.24 6.95
C MET A 1 -37.87 2.61 6.16
N ARG A 2 -37.95 3.88 5.77
CA ARG A 2 -38.92 4.37 4.77
C ARG A 2 -38.53 3.91 3.36
N SER A 3 -39.50 3.86 2.46
CA SER A 3 -39.27 3.47 1.07
C SER A 3 -38.59 4.58 0.26
N LEU A 4 -38.06 4.23 -0.91
CA LEU A 4 -37.49 5.18 -1.87
C LEU A 4 -38.51 6.28 -2.21
N ARG A 5 -39.78 5.91 -2.41
CA ARG A 5 -40.86 6.84 -2.73
C ARG A 5 -41.09 7.84 -1.59
N ASP A 6 -41.09 7.37 -0.34
CA ASP A 6 -41.28 8.26 0.82
C ASP A 6 -40.16 9.30 0.93
N HIS A 7 -38.91 8.93 0.60
CA HIS A 7 -37.78 9.85 0.60
C HIS A 7 -37.77 10.80 -0.62
N LEU A 8 -38.40 10.41 -1.74
CA LEU A 8 -38.61 11.28 -2.89
C LEU A 8 -39.71 12.32 -2.61
N ASP A 9 -40.80 11.89 -1.96
CA ASP A 9 -41.96 12.74 -1.67
C ASP A 9 -41.68 13.70 -0.50
N ALA A 10 -40.94 13.24 0.52
CA ALA A 10 -40.61 14.02 1.72
C ALA A 10 -39.16 13.75 2.17
N PRO A 11 -38.15 14.36 1.52
CA PRO A 11 -36.75 14.21 1.91
C PRO A 11 -36.47 14.87 3.27
N ASN A 12 -35.70 14.20 4.13
CA ASN A 12 -35.18 14.72 5.38
C ASN A 12 -33.64 14.71 5.29
N LEU A 13 -33.06 15.86 4.97
CA LEU A 13 -31.61 16.02 4.84
C LEU A 13 -30.96 16.62 6.09
N GLY A 14 -31.69 16.70 7.20
CA GLY A 14 -31.26 17.42 8.40
C GLY A 14 -31.30 18.95 8.25
N ASP A 15 -31.06 19.64 9.35
CA ASP A 15 -31.21 21.10 9.46
C ASP A 15 -29.87 21.86 9.23
N GLY A 16 -28.75 21.14 9.10
CA GLY A 16 -27.44 21.64 9.51
C GLY A 16 -26.40 21.81 8.40
N PHE A 17 -26.48 22.92 7.69
CA PHE A 17 -25.29 23.65 7.28
C PHE A 17 -25.61 25.15 7.31
N ALA A 18 -25.24 25.88 8.37
CA ALA A 18 -25.24 27.34 8.27
C ALA A 18 -24.13 27.79 7.31
N THR A 19 -24.27 28.96 6.69
CA THR A 19 -23.26 29.50 5.75
C THR A 19 -21.92 29.82 6.42
N SER A 20 -21.86 29.84 7.76
CA SER A 20 -20.69 30.16 8.59
C SER A 20 -20.00 28.96 9.24
N ASP A 21 -20.52 27.75 9.11
CA ASP A 21 -19.98 26.61 9.85
C ASP A 21 -18.68 26.12 9.22
N ALA A 22 -17.58 26.22 9.98
CA ALA A 22 -16.31 25.62 9.61
C ALA A 22 -16.46 24.08 9.47
N PRO A 23 -15.68 23.44 8.60
CA PRO A 23 -15.69 21.98 8.49
C PRO A 23 -15.34 21.32 9.83
N THR A 24 -16.14 20.36 10.27
CA THR A 24 -15.88 19.62 11.52
C THR A 24 -15.07 18.34 11.24
N ALA A 25 -14.72 17.62 12.29
CA ALA A 25 -13.99 16.35 12.21
C ALA A 25 -14.79 15.22 11.51
N ALA A 26 -16.05 15.42 11.15
CA ALA A 26 -16.89 14.41 10.50
C ALA A 26 -17.65 14.94 9.28
N ASP A 27 -17.05 15.90 8.55
CA ASP A 27 -17.54 16.36 7.25
C ASP A 27 -16.97 15.47 6.13
N GLY A 28 -17.81 15.09 5.16
CA GLY A 28 -17.46 14.19 4.06
C GLY A 28 -18.06 14.59 2.73
N CYS A 29 -17.24 14.66 1.68
CA CYS A 29 -17.65 15.09 0.35
C CYS A 29 -17.34 14.03 -0.71
N ALA A 30 -18.24 13.87 -1.67
CA ALA A 30 -18.00 13.11 -2.89
C ALA A 30 -18.61 13.79 -4.12
N GLY A 31 -17.96 13.57 -5.25
CA GLY A 31 -18.40 14.08 -6.54
C GLY A 31 -18.08 13.09 -7.65
N GLY A 32 -18.97 12.98 -8.63
CA GLY A 32 -18.82 12.06 -9.76
C GLY A 32 -18.98 12.76 -11.10
N SER A 33 -18.46 12.14 -12.16
CA SER A 33 -18.65 12.59 -13.56
C SER A 33 -20.12 12.66 -13.98
N CYS A 34 -21.00 11.95 -13.26
CA CYS A 34 -22.46 12.00 -13.41
C CYS A 34 -23.11 13.33 -12.97
N GLY A 35 -22.32 14.29 -12.46
CA GLY A 35 -22.76 15.63 -12.04
C GLY A 35 -23.32 15.68 -10.62
N VAL A 36 -23.26 14.57 -9.88
CA VAL A 36 -23.65 14.53 -8.46
C VAL A 36 -22.53 15.09 -7.60
N LEU A 37 -22.93 15.91 -6.63
CA LEU A 37 -22.10 16.33 -5.51
C LEU A 37 -22.89 16.06 -4.23
N ALA A 38 -22.27 15.39 -3.27
CA ALA A 38 -22.84 15.13 -1.96
C ALA A 38 -21.86 15.57 -0.89
N HIS A 39 -22.37 16.31 0.09
CA HIS A 39 -21.65 16.73 1.29
C HIS A 39 -22.46 16.33 2.51
N PHE A 40 -21.88 15.50 3.37
CA PHE A 40 -22.45 15.08 4.63
C PHE A 40 -21.70 15.71 5.80
N ARG A 41 -22.46 15.99 6.86
CA ARG A 41 -21.95 16.35 8.18
C ARG A 41 -22.59 15.42 9.19
N LEU A 42 -21.76 14.78 10.00
CA LEU A 42 -22.21 13.95 11.11
C LEU A 42 -21.88 14.68 12.42
N ASP A 43 -22.87 14.88 13.27
CA ASP A 43 -22.64 15.30 14.65
C ASP A 43 -22.50 14.04 15.51
N VAL A 44 -21.28 13.78 15.99
CA VAL A 44 -20.93 12.55 16.70
C VAL A 44 -20.46 12.94 18.09
N ASP A 45 -21.10 12.38 19.11
CA ASP A 45 -20.73 12.63 20.50
C ASP A 45 -19.47 11.87 20.94
N ASP A 46 -19.07 12.08 22.19
CA ASP A 46 -17.89 11.47 22.80
C ASP A 46 -17.99 9.93 22.89
N ASP A 47 -19.21 9.38 22.94
CA ASP A 47 -19.46 7.94 22.96
C ASP A 47 -19.38 7.32 21.56
N GLY A 48 -19.31 8.12 20.50
CA GLY A 48 -19.28 7.68 19.11
C GLY A 48 -20.67 7.46 18.50
N ILE A 49 -21.72 8.05 19.10
CA ILE A 49 -23.10 8.01 18.60
C ILE A 49 -23.37 9.21 17.70
N ILE A 50 -23.98 8.97 16.54
CA ILE A 50 -24.42 10.01 15.62
C ILE A 50 -25.68 10.66 16.18
N ARG A 51 -25.57 11.88 16.71
CA ARG A 51 -26.69 12.66 17.25
C ARG A 51 -27.51 13.31 16.15
N ASP A 52 -26.85 13.78 15.10
CA ASP A 52 -27.50 14.26 13.89
C ASP A 52 -26.70 13.94 12.62
N CYS A 53 -27.40 13.86 11.50
CA CYS A 53 -26.83 13.80 10.16
C CYS A 53 -27.51 14.85 9.28
N SER A 54 -26.68 15.65 8.63
CA SER A 54 -27.10 16.65 7.67
C SER A 54 -26.41 16.46 6.32
N ALA A 55 -27.13 16.70 5.21
CA ALA A 55 -26.62 16.50 3.85
C ALA A 55 -26.98 17.64 2.89
N ARG A 56 -26.01 18.08 2.10
CA ARG A 56 -26.18 18.94 0.92
C ARG A 56 -25.91 18.14 -0.33
N VAL A 57 -26.93 18.01 -1.18
CA VAL A 57 -26.84 17.25 -2.42
C VAL A 57 -27.16 18.14 -3.61
N ARG A 58 -26.35 18.02 -4.66
CA ARG A 58 -26.67 18.47 -6.02
C ARG A 58 -26.73 17.22 -6.88
N GLY A 59 -27.83 16.99 -7.58
CA GLY A 59 -28.02 15.79 -8.38
C GLY A 59 -29.46 15.57 -8.82
N ARG A 60 -29.77 14.34 -9.24
CA ARG A 60 -31.15 13.89 -9.53
C ARG A 60 -31.89 13.52 -8.24
N ALA A 61 -33.21 13.33 -8.33
CA ALA A 61 -34.05 12.99 -7.18
C ALA A 61 -33.59 11.72 -6.44
N SER A 62 -33.06 10.72 -7.16
CA SER A 62 -32.43 9.51 -6.59
C SER A 62 -31.27 9.83 -5.63
N ALA A 63 -30.44 10.83 -5.95
CA ALA A 63 -29.36 11.27 -5.08
C ALA A 63 -29.89 11.92 -3.78
N PHE A 64 -30.93 12.75 -3.88
CA PHE A 64 -31.58 13.35 -2.71
C PHE A 64 -32.25 12.30 -1.82
N ALA A 65 -32.97 11.35 -2.41
CA ALA A 65 -33.62 10.29 -1.67
C ALA A 65 -32.61 9.39 -0.95
N THR A 66 -31.47 9.10 -1.58
CA THR A 66 -30.38 8.32 -0.97
C THR A 66 -29.77 9.05 0.22
N ALA A 67 -29.47 10.35 0.10
CA ALA A 67 -28.93 11.11 1.22
C ALA A 67 -29.91 11.24 2.39
N SER A 68 -31.19 11.45 2.06
CA SER A 68 -32.30 11.48 3.01
C SER A 68 -32.39 10.17 3.81
N ALA A 69 -32.30 9.02 3.13
CA ALA A 69 -32.31 7.72 3.77
C ALA A 69 -31.08 7.47 4.65
N LEU A 70 -29.87 7.83 4.18
CA LEU A 70 -28.64 7.68 4.97
C LEU A 70 -28.66 8.55 6.22
N CYS A 71 -29.15 9.79 6.14
CA CYS A 71 -29.25 10.65 7.32
C CYS A 71 -30.32 10.18 8.30
N GLU A 72 -31.48 9.74 7.84
CA GLU A 72 -32.51 9.21 8.73
C GLU A 72 -32.05 7.93 9.43
N GLU A 73 -31.47 6.99 8.69
CA GLU A 73 -31.07 5.70 9.25
C GLU A 73 -29.82 5.78 10.13
N SER A 74 -28.97 6.79 9.98
CA SER A 74 -27.73 6.92 10.77
C SER A 74 -27.95 7.54 12.16
N ARG A 75 -28.98 8.36 12.37
CA ARG A 75 -29.25 9.02 13.65
C ARG A 75 -29.47 8.00 14.78
N GLY A 76 -28.81 8.23 15.90
CA GLY A 76 -28.86 7.38 17.09
C GLY A 76 -28.03 6.09 16.99
N ARG A 77 -27.35 5.83 15.87
CA ARG A 77 -26.44 4.69 15.72
C ARG A 77 -25.03 5.04 16.16
N SER A 78 -24.26 4.02 16.55
CA SER A 78 -22.81 4.15 16.60
C SER A 78 -22.26 4.45 15.21
N ILE A 79 -21.15 5.17 15.13
CA ILE A 79 -20.50 5.47 13.85
C ILE A 79 -20.06 4.20 13.11
N ILE A 80 -19.78 3.13 13.84
CA ILE A 80 -19.40 1.82 13.29
C ILE A 80 -20.60 1.11 12.70
N ASP A 81 -21.76 1.13 13.37
CA ASP A 81 -22.98 0.56 12.82
C ASP A 81 -23.47 1.36 11.62
N ALA A 82 -23.28 2.68 11.63
CA ALA A 82 -23.57 3.52 10.48
C ALA A 82 -22.69 3.18 9.26
N ALA A 83 -21.47 2.68 9.46
CA ALA A 83 -20.58 2.22 8.39
C ALA A 83 -21.08 0.94 7.68
N ARG A 84 -22.15 0.32 8.17
CA ARG A 84 -22.88 -0.77 7.50
C ARG A 84 -23.91 -0.26 6.50
N LEU A 85 -24.26 1.03 6.56
CA LEU A 85 -25.31 1.61 5.73
C LEU A 85 -24.82 1.79 4.28
N GLY A 86 -25.64 1.35 3.33
CA GLY A 86 -25.47 1.54 1.89
C GLY A 86 -26.76 1.15 1.16
N LEU A 87 -26.81 1.28 -0.16
CA LEU A 87 -27.99 0.99 -0.97
C LEU A 87 -28.50 -0.45 -0.78
N GLY A 88 -27.59 -1.40 -0.51
CA GLY A 88 -27.95 -2.80 -0.23
C GLY A 88 -28.59 -3.03 1.13
N THR A 89 -28.41 -2.11 2.09
CA THR A 89 -28.93 -2.23 3.46
C THR A 89 -30.08 -1.25 3.76
N LEU A 90 -30.31 -0.27 2.89
CA LEU A 90 -31.50 0.58 2.92
C LEU A 90 -32.74 -0.23 2.51
N HIS A 91 -33.91 0.42 2.56
CA HIS A 91 -35.17 -0.24 2.19
C HIS A 91 -35.08 -0.91 0.80
N PRO A 92 -35.62 -2.13 0.59
CA PRO A 92 -35.45 -2.90 -0.65
C PRO A 92 -35.84 -2.17 -1.95
N SER A 93 -36.69 -1.16 -1.87
CA SER A 93 -37.04 -0.30 -3.03
C SER A 93 -35.84 0.45 -3.62
N PHE A 94 -34.77 0.69 -2.87
CA PHE A 94 -33.54 1.31 -3.40
C PHE A 94 -32.81 0.39 -4.38
N ALA A 95 -32.97 -0.94 -4.26
CA ALA A 95 -32.43 -1.90 -5.22
C ALA A 95 -33.14 -1.90 -6.57
N GLN A 96 -34.31 -1.24 -6.68
CA GLN A 96 -35.09 -1.14 -7.91
C GLN A 96 -34.71 0.07 -8.78
N MET A 97 -33.68 0.84 -8.38
CA MET A 97 -33.13 1.92 -9.20
C MET A 97 -32.57 1.36 -10.51
N ASN A 98 -32.77 2.10 -11.60
CA ASN A 98 -32.03 1.86 -12.84
C ASN A 98 -30.53 2.14 -12.62
N ASP A 99 -29.68 1.65 -13.53
CA ASP A 99 -28.22 1.77 -13.42
C ASP A 99 -27.73 3.22 -13.28
N ASP A 100 -28.36 4.15 -14.00
CA ASP A 100 -28.03 5.58 -13.97
C ASP A 100 -28.29 6.21 -12.58
N ASP A 101 -29.42 5.89 -11.97
CA ASP A 101 -29.79 6.37 -10.65
C ASP A 101 -28.98 5.67 -9.56
N ARG A 102 -28.67 4.38 -9.75
CA ARG A 102 -27.79 3.62 -8.86
C ARG A 102 -26.38 4.21 -8.82
N GLU A 103 -25.79 4.53 -9.97
CA GLU A 103 -24.45 5.14 -10.03
C GLU A 103 -24.41 6.50 -9.31
N ARG A 104 -25.48 7.28 -9.42
CA ARG A 104 -25.62 8.57 -8.71
C ARG A 104 -25.74 8.38 -7.22
N ALA A 105 -26.52 7.38 -6.79
CA ALA A 105 -26.67 7.04 -5.40
C ALA A 105 -25.37 6.51 -4.78
N LEU A 106 -24.54 5.76 -5.53
CA LEU A 106 -23.21 5.32 -5.09
C LEU A 106 -22.27 6.51 -4.81
N VAL A 107 -22.33 7.59 -5.61
CA VAL A 107 -21.58 8.82 -5.32
C VAL A 107 -22.06 9.46 -4.00
N VAL A 108 -23.36 9.42 -3.71
CA VAL A 108 -23.90 9.91 -2.43
C VAL A 108 -23.42 9.07 -1.26
N GLU A 109 -23.44 7.74 -1.38
CA GLU A 109 -22.85 6.85 -0.38
C GLU A 109 -21.38 7.18 -0.12
N ASP A 110 -20.59 7.41 -1.18
CA ASP A 110 -19.18 7.75 -1.02
C ASP A 110 -19.00 8.99 -0.12
N GLY A 111 -19.85 10.01 -0.28
CA GLY A 111 -19.83 11.22 0.55
C GLY A 111 -20.11 10.92 2.03
N PHE A 112 -21.11 10.08 2.30
CA PHE A 112 -21.46 9.64 3.65
C PHE A 112 -20.33 8.83 4.31
N HIS A 113 -19.76 7.86 3.58
CA HIS A 113 -18.65 7.05 4.06
C HIS A 113 -17.35 7.85 4.24
N HIS A 114 -17.15 8.91 3.46
CA HIS A 114 -16.05 9.85 3.70
C HIS A 114 -16.22 10.63 5.00
N ALA A 115 -17.44 10.97 5.41
CA ALA A 115 -17.71 11.65 6.68
C ALA A 115 -17.33 10.75 7.88
N ILE A 116 -17.74 9.47 7.82
CA ILE A 116 -17.34 8.44 8.79
C ILE A 116 -15.82 8.29 8.84
N GLY A 117 -15.18 8.14 7.66
CA GLY A 117 -13.73 8.01 7.55
C GLY A 117 -12.97 9.22 8.08
N ARG A 118 -13.52 10.42 7.91
CA ARG A 118 -12.91 11.67 8.41
C ARG A 118 -12.90 11.72 9.94
N TRP A 119 -13.99 11.28 10.58
CA TRP A 119 -14.05 11.18 12.05
C TRP A 119 -13.01 10.21 12.60
N LEU A 120 -12.89 9.03 11.98
CA LEU A 120 -11.89 8.04 12.37
C LEU A 120 -10.46 8.54 12.16
N LEU A 121 -10.19 9.22 11.05
CA LEU A 121 -8.89 9.79 10.75
C LEU A 121 -8.46 10.84 11.80
N ASP A 122 -9.40 11.67 12.27
CA ASP A 122 -9.10 12.67 13.30
C ASP A 122 -8.76 12.04 14.65
N ARG A 123 -9.45 10.94 15.01
CA ARG A 123 -9.09 10.11 16.17
C ARG A 123 -7.72 9.48 16.03
N MET A 124 -7.41 8.91 14.86
CA MET A 124 -6.08 8.34 14.57
C MET A 124 -4.98 9.40 14.73
N ARG A 125 -5.24 10.65 14.32
CA ARG A 125 -4.28 11.76 14.48
C ARG A 125 -4.13 12.18 15.95
N SER A 126 -5.23 12.22 16.69
CA SER A 126 -5.26 12.58 18.11
C SER A 126 -4.62 11.54 19.01
N ALA A 127 -4.70 10.25 18.66
CA ALA A 127 -4.06 9.15 19.39
C ALA A 127 -2.51 9.16 19.28
N GLY A 128 -1.95 9.99 18.40
CA GLY A 128 -0.51 10.09 18.20
C GLY A 128 0.10 8.94 17.37
N PRO A 129 1.43 8.97 17.15
CA PRO A 129 2.10 8.11 16.18
C PRO A 129 2.38 6.67 16.66
N GLY A 130 1.88 6.26 17.83
CA GLY A 130 2.32 5.03 18.49
C GLY A 130 1.64 3.75 18.01
N VAL A 131 2.40 2.85 17.39
CA VAL A 131 2.13 1.40 17.46
C VAL A 131 2.78 0.91 18.77
N GLY A 132 2.10 1.12 19.90
CA GLY A 132 2.68 0.98 21.26
C GLY A 132 1.74 0.32 22.28
N SER A 133 2.21 0.17 23.52
CA SER A 133 1.51 -0.55 24.61
C SER A 133 0.30 0.19 25.20
N GLU A 134 0.25 1.51 25.05
CA GLU A 134 -0.90 2.32 25.50
C GLU A 134 -1.81 2.57 24.31
N ARG A 135 -2.92 1.83 24.26
CA ARG A 135 -3.98 2.06 23.28
C ARG A 135 -4.79 3.29 23.69
N PRO A 136 -5.26 4.09 22.73
CA PRO A 136 -6.14 5.21 23.03
C PRO A 136 -7.46 4.72 23.64
N ASP A 137 -8.12 5.59 24.40
CA ASP A 137 -9.46 5.32 24.89
C ASP A 137 -10.43 5.10 23.72
N VAL A 138 -11.12 3.97 23.76
CA VAL A 138 -12.11 3.56 22.76
C VAL A 138 -13.49 4.01 23.24
N PRO A 139 -14.26 4.78 22.45
CA PRO A 139 -15.58 5.26 22.87
C PRO A 139 -16.52 4.11 23.24
N ALA A 140 -17.41 4.36 24.20
CA ALA A 140 -18.28 3.31 24.73
C ALA A 140 -19.13 2.66 23.62
N ALA A 141 -19.67 3.40 22.66
CA ALA A 141 -20.48 2.83 21.58
C ALA A 141 -19.66 2.12 20.50
N VAL A 142 -18.36 2.41 20.39
CA VAL A 142 -17.41 1.64 19.57
C VAL A 142 -17.03 0.35 20.28
N SER A 143 -17.11 0.32 21.61
CA SER A 143 -16.69 -0.79 22.48
C SER A 143 -17.82 -1.76 22.90
N SER A 144 -19.09 -1.34 22.99
CA SER A 144 -20.07 -1.99 23.89
C SER A 144 -21.18 -2.89 23.31
N SER A 145 -21.14 -3.38 22.06
CA SER A 145 -22.14 -4.41 21.66
C SER A 145 -21.81 -5.33 20.47
N ASN A 146 -20.65 -5.18 19.84
CA ASN A 146 -20.05 -6.12 18.88
C ASN A 146 -18.57 -5.71 18.76
N THR A 147 -17.72 -6.18 19.67
CA THR A 147 -16.29 -5.83 19.66
C THR A 147 -15.72 -6.18 18.28
N ILE A 148 -15.15 -5.19 17.60
CA ILE A 148 -14.37 -5.48 16.39
C ILE A 148 -13.09 -6.16 16.89
N ASP A 149 -13.00 -7.49 16.79
CA ASP A 149 -11.82 -8.22 17.23
C ASP A 149 -10.69 -8.10 16.20
N ALA A 150 -11.06 -7.94 14.93
CA ALA A 150 -10.12 -7.79 13.82
C ALA A 150 -10.57 -6.78 12.77
N ILE A 151 -9.60 -6.11 12.15
CA ILE A 151 -9.80 -5.32 10.92
C ILE A 151 -9.22 -6.06 9.75
N VAL A 152 -9.92 -6.10 8.61
CA VAL A 152 -9.39 -6.66 7.36
C VAL A 152 -9.06 -5.54 6.40
N GLY A 153 -7.82 -5.49 5.93
CA GLY A 153 -7.40 -4.58 4.86
C GLY A 153 -8.03 -4.98 3.51
N MET A 154 -8.95 -4.16 3.02
CA MET A 154 -9.74 -4.41 1.81
C MET A 154 -9.21 -3.62 0.63
N SER A 155 -8.69 -4.33 -0.40
CA SER A 155 -8.25 -3.74 -1.67
C SER A 155 -9.32 -3.79 -2.77
N GLY A 156 -10.46 -4.44 -2.51
CA GLY A 156 -11.50 -4.70 -3.51
C GLY A 156 -11.14 -5.82 -4.49
N GLY A 157 -10.06 -6.57 -4.21
CA GLY A 157 -9.65 -7.75 -4.96
C GLY A 157 -9.99 -9.07 -4.25
N VAL A 158 -9.83 -10.17 -4.99
CA VAL A 158 -10.20 -11.54 -4.55
C VAL A 158 -9.55 -11.95 -3.23
N ASP A 159 -8.25 -11.64 -3.04
CA ASP A 159 -7.52 -12.07 -1.84
C ASP A 159 -8.06 -11.40 -0.58
N SER A 160 -8.33 -10.10 -0.63
CA SER A 160 -8.93 -9.39 0.50
C SER A 160 -10.36 -9.84 0.79
N ALA A 161 -11.12 -10.22 -0.24
CA ALA A 161 -12.48 -10.72 -0.07
C ALA A 161 -12.51 -12.10 0.61
N VAL A 162 -11.67 -13.04 0.18
CA VAL A 162 -11.53 -14.35 0.83
C VAL A 162 -11.00 -14.19 2.26
N ALA A 163 -10.00 -13.33 2.46
CA ALA A 163 -9.50 -13.02 3.79
C ALA A 163 -10.61 -12.47 4.71
N LEU A 164 -11.48 -11.59 4.20
CA LEU A 164 -12.62 -11.08 4.96
C LEU A 164 -13.55 -12.20 5.42
N HIS A 165 -13.95 -13.10 4.52
CA HIS A 165 -14.85 -14.20 4.86
C HIS A 165 -14.24 -15.15 5.89
N ARG A 166 -12.98 -15.56 5.71
CA ARG A 166 -12.28 -16.44 6.67
C ARG A 166 -12.16 -15.79 8.05
N VAL A 167 -11.83 -14.50 8.11
CA VAL A 167 -11.73 -13.75 9.38
C VAL A 167 -13.10 -13.60 10.03
N HIS A 168 -14.12 -13.24 9.24
CA HIS A 168 -15.50 -13.13 9.71
C HIS A 168 -15.99 -14.44 10.35
N GLU A 169 -15.76 -15.57 9.68
CA GLU A 169 -16.11 -16.91 10.18
C GLU A 169 -15.35 -17.22 11.48
N ALA A 170 -14.04 -16.97 11.51
CA ALA A 170 -13.19 -17.30 12.64
C ALA A 170 -13.42 -16.40 13.88
N THR A 171 -13.89 -15.16 13.70
CA THR A 171 -14.23 -14.25 14.81
C THR A 171 -15.72 -14.26 15.16
N GLY A 172 -16.54 -15.07 14.48
CA GLY A 172 -17.99 -15.09 14.72
C GLY A 172 -18.70 -13.77 14.35
N GLY A 173 -18.16 -13.04 13.37
CA GLY A 173 -18.73 -11.77 12.88
C GLY A 173 -18.14 -10.49 13.47
N SER A 174 -17.25 -10.62 14.46
CA SER A 174 -16.55 -9.53 15.14
C SER A 174 -15.42 -8.94 14.28
N VAL A 175 -15.77 -8.34 13.15
CA VAL A 175 -14.80 -7.85 12.15
C VAL A 175 -15.28 -6.55 11.50
N ALA A 176 -14.33 -5.72 11.06
CA ALA A 176 -14.56 -4.58 10.17
C ALA A 176 -13.65 -4.67 8.94
N GLY A 177 -14.14 -4.30 7.76
CA GLY A 177 -13.29 -4.11 6.60
C GLY A 177 -12.80 -2.67 6.52
N ALA A 178 -11.55 -2.44 6.13
CA ALA A 178 -10.98 -1.11 5.99
C ALA A 178 -10.23 -0.94 4.66
N THR A 179 -10.49 0.15 3.95
CA THR A 179 -9.74 0.55 2.77
C THR A 179 -9.02 1.87 3.04
N LEU A 180 -7.71 1.88 2.84
CA LEU A 180 -6.91 3.11 2.87
C LEU A 180 -6.93 3.75 1.49
N ARG A 181 -7.44 4.98 1.39
CA ARG A 181 -7.40 5.76 0.15
C ARG A 181 -6.05 6.46 0.05
N LEU A 182 -5.25 6.06 -0.93
CA LEU A 182 -3.89 6.52 -1.14
C LEU A 182 -3.82 7.48 -2.33
N TRP A 183 -2.78 8.31 -2.37
CA TRP A 183 -2.60 9.26 -3.47
C TRP A 183 -2.28 8.51 -4.76
N ILE A 184 -2.91 8.94 -5.85
CA ILE A 184 -2.70 8.44 -7.21
C ILE A 184 -2.34 9.66 -8.05
N ASP A 185 -1.41 9.51 -8.98
CA ASP A 185 -1.06 10.57 -9.92
C ASP A 185 -2.32 11.01 -10.68
N PRO A 186 -2.73 12.30 -10.60
CA PRO A 186 -3.88 12.80 -11.35
C PRO A 186 -3.74 12.65 -12.88
N ARG A 187 -2.53 12.39 -13.37
CA ARG A 187 -2.23 12.12 -14.78
C ARG A 187 -1.91 10.64 -15.06
N ALA A 188 -2.18 9.74 -14.12
CA ALA A 188 -2.09 8.31 -14.34
C ALA A 188 -3.01 7.91 -15.52
N PRO A 189 -2.54 7.06 -16.45
CA PRO A 189 -3.34 6.65 -17.60
C PRO A 189 -4.55 5.79 -17.19
N ASP A 190 -4.40 4.98 -16.15
CA ASP A 190 -5.45 4.15 -15.58
C ASP A 190 -5.47 4.27 -14.05
N PRO A 191 -6.17 5.27 -13.49
CA PRO A 191 -6.35 5.40 -12.05
C PRO A 191 -7.08 4.20 -11.42
N GLU A 192 -7.84 3.42 -12.21
CA GLU A 192 -8.57 2.24 -11.73
C GLU A 192 -7.66 1.02 -11.51
N ALA A 193 -6.45 1.03 -12.07
CA ALA A 193 -5.43 0.02 -11.77
C ALA A 193 -4.89 0.11 -10.33
N ALA A 194 -5.14 1.22 -9.63
CA ALA A 194 -4.76 1.40 -8.24
C ALA A 194 -5.66 0.59 -7.29
N CYS A 195 -5.06 -0.09 -6.31
CA CYS A 195 -5.78 -0.89 -5.31
C CYS A 195 -6.76 -0.10 -4.40
N CYS A 196 -6.79 1.23 -4.52
CA CYS A 196 -7.64 2.13 -3.77
C CYS A 196 -8.39 3.11 -4.69
N SER A 197 -8.61 2.73 -5.95
CA SER A 197 -9.46 3.49 -6.87
C SER A 197 -10.90 3.61 -6.35
N PRO A 198 -11.70 4.59 -6.82
CA PRO A 198 -13.10 4.72 -6.45
C PRO A 198 -13.89 3.41 -6.62
N ASP A 199 -13.73 2.70 -7.75
CA ASP A 199 -14.44 1.44 -7.96
C ASP A 199 -13.92 0.33 -7.04
N SER A 200 -12.62 0.31 -6.75
CA SER A 200 -12.04 -0.65 -5.79
C SER A 200 -12.58 -0.44 -4.37
N VAL A 201 -12.75 0.82 -3.95
CA VAL A 201 -13.37 1.19 -2.66
C VAL A 201 -14.83 0.76 -2.63
N ARG A 202 -15.60 1.01 -3.70
CA ARG A 202 -17.01 0.60 -3.80
C ARG A 202 -17.16 -0.92 -3.78
N ARG A 203 -16.31 -1.65 -4.50
CA ARG A 203 -16.28 -3.12 -4.46
C ARG A 203 -15.95 -3.64 -3.07
N ALA A 204 -14.93 -3.08 -2.41
CA ALA A 204 -14.58 -3.43 -1.04
C ALA A 204 -15.75 -3.21 -0.07
N ARG A 205 -16.43 -2.06 -0.17
CA ARG A 205 -17.63 -1.75 0.61
C ARG A 205 -18.74 -2.76 0.36
N ALA A 206 -19.05 -3.04 -0.90
CA ALA A 206 -20.07 -4.00 -1.29
C ALA A 206 -19.79 -5.41 -0.73
N THR A 207 -18.53 -5.88 -0.80
CA THR A 207 -18.11 -7.15 -0.20
C THR A 207 -18.36 -7.17 1.31
N CYS A 208 -17.99 -6.12 2.03
CA CYS A 208 -18.25 -6.02 3.47
C CYS A 208 -19.75 -6.01 3.77
N HIS A 209 -20.52 -5.18 3.08
CA HIS A 209 -21.96 -5.03 3.31
C HIS A 209 -22.72 -6.33 3.02
N ALA A 210 -22.33 -7.06 1.97
CA ALA A 210 -22.91 -8.37 1.66
C ALA A 210 -22.64 -9.41 2.76
N ALA A 211 -21.50 -9.31 3.46
CA ALA A 211 -21.19 -10.12 4.64
C ALA A 211 -21.81 -9.57 5.94
N GLY A 212 -22.57 -8.48 5.88
CA GLY A 212 -23.07 -7.81 7.08
C GLY A 212 -21.94 -7.32 7.96
N VAL A 213 -20.89 -6.73 7.39
CA VAL A 213 -19.67 -6.21 8.03
C VAL A 213 -19.55 -4.69 7.74
N PRO A 214 -19.12 -3.84 8.69
CA PRO A 214 -18.94 -2.42 8.40
C PRO A 214 -17.71 -2.22 7.51
N HIS A 215 -17.78 -1.24 6.61
CA HIS A 215 -16.64 -0.84 5.78
C HIS A 215 -16.18 0.56 6.13
N LEU A 216 -14.88 0.71 6.36
CA LEU A 216 -14.25 1.95 6.77
C LEU A 216 -13.31 2.44 5.67
N SER A 217 -13.51 3.67 5.20
CA SER A 217 -12.68 4.25 4.14
C SER A 217 -11.88 5.42 4.69
N ILE A 218 -10.57 5.23 4.92
CA ILE A 218 -9.72 6.23 5.55
C ILE A 218 -8.91 6.99 4.49
N ASP A 219 -9.03 8.31 4.46
CA ASP A 219 -8.32 9.16 3.51
C ASP A 219 -6.90 9.51 3.98
N LEU A 220 -5.93 8.79 3.43
CA LEU A 220 -4.50 8.95 3.75
C LEU A 220 -3.71 9.47 2.54
N ARG A 221 -4.36 10.13 1.58
CA ARG A 221 -3.70 10.60 0.35
C ARG A 221 -2.51 11.52 0.66
N GLU A 222 -2.70 12.47 1.56
CA GLU A 222 -1.67 13.44 1.93
C GLU A 222 -0.46 12.77 2.63
N SER A 223 -0.72 11.94 3.64
CA SER A 223 0.35 11.25 4.37
C SER A 223 1.08 10.26 3.48
N PHE A 224 0.36 9.51 2.63
CA PHE A 224 0.96 8.61 1.65
C PHE A 224 1.86 9.35 0.65
N ALA A 225 1.39 10.49 0.13
CA ALA A 225 2.20 11.29 -0.78
C ALA A 225 3.52 11.73 -0.11
N ARG A 226 3.46 12.18 1.14
CA ARG A 226 4.64 12.59 1.91
C ARG A 226 5.57 11.43 2.26
N GLU A 227 5.04 10.28 2.63
CA GLU A 227 5.82 9.20 3.24
C GLU A 227 6.27 8.10 2.28
N VAL A 228 5.62 8.01 1.11
CA VAL A 228 5.91 7.01 0.07
C VAL A 228 6.29 7.68 -1.25
N VAL A 229 5.48 8.62 -1.74
CA VAL A 229 5.69 9.21 -3.08
C VAL A 229 6.88 10.18 -3.10
N VAL A 230 6.97 11.10 -2.13
CA VAL A 230 8.11 12.04 -2.05
C VAL A 230 9.44 11.28 -1.94
N PRO A 231 9.60 10.29 -1.04
CA PRO A 231 10.85 9.52 -0.98
C PRO A 231 11.15 8.73 -2.25
N PHE A 232 10.13 8.18 -2.91
CA PHE A 232 10.30 7.55 -4.23
C PHE A 232 10.89 8.53 -5.25
N VAL A 233 10.34 9.76 -5.30
CA VAL A 233 10.83 10.83 -6.18
C VAL A 233 12.26 11.24 -5.81
N THR A 234 12.54 11.42 -4.52
CA THR A 234 13.86 11.82 -4.02
C THR A 234 14.93 10.76 -4.29
N ASP A 235 14.62 9.48 -4.09
CA ASP A 235 15.58 8.40 -4.33
C ASP A 235 15.95 8.33 -5.81
N TYR A 236 14.98 8.40 -6.72
CA TYR A 236 15.27 8.45 -8.15
C TYR A 236 16.06 9.72 -8.55
N ALA A 237 15.69 10.88 -8.03
CA ALA A 237 16.40 12.13 -8.31
C ALA A 237 17.87 12.12 -7.85
N THR A 238 18.21 11.25 -6.87
CA THR A 238 19.56 11.07 -6.33
C THR A 238 20.26 9.82 -6.88
N GLY A 239 19.77 9.27 -8.00
CA GLY A 239 20.41 8.14 -8.70
C GLY A 239 20.23 6.78 -8.02
N ARG A 240 19.31 6.67 -7.05
CA ARG A 240 18.90 5.40 -6.43
C ARG A 240 17.66 4.83 -7.14
N THR A 241 17.46 3.52 -7.01
CA THR A 241 16.30 2.79 -7.53
C THR A 241 15.46 2.27 -6.35
N PRO A 242 14.45 3.01 -5.88
CA PRO A 242 13.63 2.59 -4.74
C PRO A 242 12.64 1.48 -5.09
N ASN A 243 12.22 0.72 -4.07
CA ASN A 243 11.02 -0.13 -4.14
C ASN A 243 9.90 0.49 -3.28
N PRO A 244 8.94 1.22 -3.88
CA PRO A 244 7.90 1.90 -3.11
C PRO A 244 6.95 0.94 -2.40
N CYS A 245 6.80 -0.30 -2.87
CA CYS A 245 5.89 -1.28 -2.29
C CYS A 245 6.43 -1.86 -0.97
N VAL A 246 7.74 -2.11 -0.90
CA VAL A 246 8.40 -2.56 0.35
C VAL A 246 8.23 -1.49 1.43
N ARG A 247 8.55 -0.23 1.10
CA ARG A 247 8.39 0.91 2.01
C ARG A 247 6.92 1.13 2.41
N CYS A 248 6.00 1.07 1.44
CA CYS A 248 4.57 1.25 1.68
C CYS A 248 4.03 0.21 2.67
N ASN A 249 4.35 -1.08 2.50
CA ASN A 249 3.89 -2.09 3.44
C ASN A 249 4.64 -2.02 4.78
N GLY A 250 5.96 -1.86 4.72
CA GLY A 250 6.86 -1.91 5.88
C GLY A 250 6.69 -0.76 6.86
N ARG A 251 6.40 0.45 6.36
CA ARG A 251 6.50 1.68 7.15
C ARG A 251 5.26 2.59 7.06
N PHE A 252 4.19 2.15 6.39
CA PHE A 252 3.01 2.99 6.17
C PHE A 252 1.69 2.20 6.28
N ARG A 253 1.34 1.40 5.28
CA ARG A 253 0.03 0.77 5.13
C ARG A 253 -0.38 -0.07 6.34
N LEU A 254 0.51 -0.96 6.80
CA LEU A 254 0.18 -1.87 7.90
C LEU A 254 0.17 -1.13 9.24
N ASP A 255 1.08 -0.19 9.44
CA ASP A 255 1.09 0.66 10.64
C ASP A 255 -0.18 1.52 10.73
N GLU A 256 -0.65 2.09 9.61
CA GLU A 256 -1.91 2.86 9.56
C GLU A 256 -3.14 1.98 9.79
N LEU A 257 -3.14 0.72 9.32
CA LEU A 257 -4.20 -0.24 9.67
C LEU A 257 -4.15 -0.63 11.15
N VAL A 258 -2.97 -0.77 11.75
CA VAL A 258 -2.82 -1.04 13.18
C VAL A 258 -3.28 0.16 14.01
N ARG A 259 -2.98 1.39 13.59
CA ARG A 259 -3.52 2.60 14.23
C ARG A 259 -5.04 2.66 14.15
N LEU A 260 -5.61 2.30 13.00
CA LEU A 260 -7.06 2.17 12.86
C LEU A 260 -7.62 1.09 13.81
N ALA A 261 -6.92 -0.04 13.95
CA ALA A 261 -7.28 -1.08 14.92
C ALA A 261 -7.26 -0.55 16.35
N ASP A 262 -6.26 0.24 16.72
CA ASP A 262 -6.14 0.80 18.06
C ASP A 262 -7.28 1.75 18.41
N VAL A 263 -7.68 2.66 17.51
CA VAL A 263 -8.83 3.56 17.76
C VAL A 263 -10.19 2.86 17.75
N LEU A 264 -10.24 1.62 17.25
CA LEU A 264 -11.43 0.77 17.24
C LEU A 264 -11.41 -0.30 18.33
N GLY A 265 -10.33 -0.41 19.11
CA GLY A 265 -10.15 -1.46 20.10
C GLY A 265 -9.82 -2.85 19.54
N ALA A 266 -9.58 -2.97 18.23
CA ALA A 266 -9.36 -4.23 17.56
C ALA A 266 -7.99 -4.83 17.89
N GLN A 267 -7.97 -6.13 18.16
CA GLN A 267 -6.75 -6.83 18.59
C GLN A 267 -5.84 -7.15 17.40
N ARG A 268 -6.41 -7.42 16.23
CA ARG A 268 -5.67 -7.90 15.06
C ARG A 268 -6.00 -7.13 13.79
N VAL A 269 -5.05 -7.14 12.87
CA VAL A 269 -5.20 -6.66 11.49
C VAL A 269 -4.94 -7.80 10.54
N ALA A 270 -5.97 -8.23 9.81
CA ALA A 270 -5.84 -9.22 8.76
C ALA A 270 -5.63 -8.57 7.39
N THR A 271 -4.85 -9.23 6.53
CA THR A 271 -4.73 -8.83 5.12
C THR A 271 -4.63 -10.08 4.24
N GLY A 272 -4.99 -9.94 2.95
CA GLY A 272 -4.87 -11.02 1.96
C GLY A 272 -3.44 -11.27 1.46
N HIS A 273 -2.40 -11.01 2.27
CA HIS A 273 -1.02 -11.26 1.86
C HIS A 273 -0.65 -12.74 2.01
N TYR A 274 0.17 -13.24 1.07
CA TYR A 274 0.73 -14.58 1.05
C TYR A 274 2.06 -14.59 1.80
N ALA A 275 1.97 -14.53 3.12
CA ALA A 275 3.09 -14.68 4.05
C ALA A 275 2.60 -15.36 5.32
N ARG A 276 3.52 -15.94 6.10
CA ARG A 276 3.19 -16.56 7.38
C ARG A 276 3.75 -15.74 8.53
N ILE A 277 3.20 -15.96 9.71
CA ILE A 277 3.72 -15.42 10.96
C ILE A 277 4.15 -16.61 11.80
N VAL A 278 5.37 -16.57 12.32
CA VAL A 278 5.94 -17.58 13.20
C VAL A 278 6.40 -16.94 14.49
N ASP A 279 6.28 -17.66 15.61
CA ASP A 279 6.88 -17.26 16.86
C ASP A 279 8.33 -17.77 16.93
N ARG A 280 9.25 -16.88 17.27
CA ARG A 280 10.64 -17.20 17.59
C ARG A 280 10.98 -16.59 18.93
N GLY A 281 11.01 -17.42 19.97
CA GLY A 281 11.36 -16.98 21.32
C GLY A 281 10.43 -15.90 21.89
N GLY A 282 9.14 -15.95 21.57
CA GLY A 282 8.16 -14.95 22.00
C GLY A 282 8.08 -13.70 21.10
N VAL A 283 8.84 -13.66 20.01
CA VAL A 283 8.77 -12.59 19.01
C VAL A 283 8.05 -13.11 17.76
N ALA A 284 6.98 -12.42 17.35
CA ALA A 284 6.29 -12.70 16.11
C ALA A 284 7.09 -12.17 14.91
N LEU A 285 7.46 -13.07 13.99
CA LEU A 285 8.25 -12.77 12.80
C LEU A 285 7.53 -13.20 11.53
N LEU A 286 7.85 -12.53 10.43
CA LEU A 286 7.37 -12.91 9.11
C LEU A 286 8.11 -14.13 8.60
N ALA A 287 7.42 -15.02 7.91
CA ALA A 287 8.01 -16.13 7.19
C ALA A 287 7.43 -16.22 5.78
N ARG A 288 8.15 -16.90 4.89
CA ARG A 288 7.70 -17.14 3.51
C ARG A 288 6.34 -17.81 3.47
N GLY A 289 5.48 -17.36 2.54
CA GLY A 289 4.24 -18.04 2.20
C GLY A 289 4.49 -19.43 1.63
N VAL A 290 3.50 -20.32 1.74
CA VAL A 290 3.62 -21.71 1.22
C VAL A 290 3.69 -21.73 -0.31
N ASP A 291 3.03 -20.79 -1.00
CA ASP A 291 3.12 -20.64 -2.45
C ASP A 291 4.35 -19.80 -2.86
N PRO A 292 5.43 -20.41 -3.38
CA PRO A 292 6.63 -19.67 -3.75
C PRO A 292 6.40 -18.69 -4.92
N THR A 293 5.35 -18.87 -5.71
CA THR A 293 5.03 -17.99 -6.84
C THR A 293 4.32 -16.71 -6.41
N LYS A 294 3.71 -16.75 -5.21
CA LYS A 294 2.98 -15.63 -4.59
C LYS A 294 3.58 -15.13 -3.30
N ASP A 295 4.62 -15.77 -2.75
CA ASP A 295 5.28 -15.32 -1.53
C ASP A 295 5.54 -13.81 -1.53
N GLN A 296 4.94 -13.14 -0.55
CA GLN A 296 5.00 -11.70 -0.36
C GLN A 296 5.89 -11.31 0.82
N SER A 297 6.60 -12.26 1.45
CA SER A 297 7.52 -11.98 2.56
C SER A 297 8.54 -10.89 2.22
N TYR A 298 9.04 -10.83 0.97
CA TYR A 298 9.95 -9.78 0.52
C TYR A 298 9.30 -8.39 0.56
N MET A 299 8.05 -8.26 0.09
CA MET A 299 7.33 -6.97 0.08
C MET A 299 6.95 -6.52 1.49
N LEU A 300 6.87 -7.47 2.42
CA LEU A 300 6.60 -7.23 3.83
C LEU A 300 7.89 -7.17 4.67
N GLY A 301 9.06 -7.32 4.06
CA GLY A 301 10.30 -7.60 4.78
C GLY A 301 10.76 -6.47 5.72
N GLU A 302 10.30 -5.24 5.51
CA GLU A 302 10.57 -4.08 6.37
C GLU A 302 9.52 -3.87 7.48
N VAL A 303 8.50 -4.74 7.59
CA VAL A 303 7.48 -4.63 8.64
C VAL A 303 8.11 -4.95 9.99
N ALA A 304 8.03 -4.01 10.93
CA ALA A 304 8.62 -4.17 12.24
C ALA A 304 7.96 -5.32 13.04
N PRO A 305 8.71 -6.09 13.85
CA PRO A 305 8.16 -7.21 14.64
C PRO A 305 6.96 -6.85 15.52
N ARG A 306 6.95 -5.65 16.10
CA ARG A 306 5.80 -5.14 16.89
C ARG A 306 4.52 -5.04 16.07
N THR A 307 4.63 -4.65 14.79
CA THR A 307 3.51 -4.59 13.85
C THR A 307 3.13 -6.01 13.46
N VAL A 308 4.11 -6.87 13.13
CA VAL A 308 3.89 -8.30 12.81
C VAL A 308 3.07 -9.02 13.90
N GLY A 309 3.34 -8.76 15.18
CA GLY A 309 2.57 -9.33 16.30
C GLY A 309 1.08 -8.96 16.34
N ARG A 310 0.67 -7.92 15.60
CA ARG A 310 -0.74 -7.52 15.42
C ARG A 310 -1.35 -8.05 14.13
N LEU A 311 -0.56 -8.63 13.23
CA LEU A 311 -1.03 -9.05 11.92
C LEU A 311 -1.63 -10.45 11.93
N TRP A 312 -2.46 -10.71 10.92
CA TRP A 312 -3.00 -12.02 10.58
C TRP A 312 -3.01 -12.18 9.06
N PHE A 313 -2.45 -13.27 8.55
CA PHE A 313 -2.47 -13.59 7.12
C PHE A 313 -3.28 -14.87 6.88
N PRO A 314 -4.61 -14.76 6.65
CA PRO A 314 -5.47 -15.92 6.45
C PRO A 314 -5.12 -16.77 5.22
N LEU A 315 -4.32 -16.23 4.29
CA LEU A 315 -3.94 -16.86 3.02
C LEU A 315 -2.49 -17.37 2.99
N GLY A 316 -1.75 -17.24 4.10
CA GLY A 316 -0.31 -17.54 4.14
C GLY A 316 0.05 -19.00 3.89
N SER A 317 -0.92 -19.90 4.03
CA SER A 317 -0.74 -21.35 3.88
C SER A 317 -1.39 -21.92 2.62
N ASP A 318 -1.99 -21.07 1.78
CA ASP A 318 -2.72 -21.49 0.59
C ASP A 318 -1.89 -21.22 -0.68
N HIS A 319 -2.15 -22.02 -1.71
CA HIS A 319 -1.80 -21.69 -3.08
C HIS A 319 -2.83 -20.75 -3.70
N LYS A 320 -2.38 -19.85 -4.59
CA LYS A 320 -3.28 -18.88 -5.23
C LYS A 320 -4.50 -19.51 -5.91
N ARG A 321 -4.27 -20.69 -6.50
CA ARG A 321 -5.33 -21.42 -7.20
C ARG A 321 -6.47 -21.78 -6.26
N GLU A 322 -6.14 -22.26 -5.07
CA GLU A 322 -7.11 -22.68 -4.03
C GLU A 322 -7.93 -21.47 -3.56
N VAL A 323 -7.29 -20.32 -3.36
CA VAL A 323 -7.99 -19.07 -3.00
C VAL A 323 -8.97 -18.62 -4.09
N ARG A 324 -8.64 -18.81 -5.37
CA ARG A 324 -9.55 -18.50 -6.48
C ARG A 324 -10.71 -19.48 -6.59
N GLU A 325 -10.46 -20.75 -6.32
CA GLU A 325 -11.49 -21.80 -6.27
C GLU A 325 -12.49 -21.50 -5.14
N GLU A 326 -12.00 -21.21 -3.93
CA GLU A 326 -12.83 -20.80 -2.79
C GLU A 326 -13.65 -19.54 -3.13
N ALA A 327 -13.04 -18.54 -3.77
CA ALA A 327 -13.75 -17.33 -4.17
C ALA A 327 -14.90 -17.62 -5.13
N ALA A 328 -14.71 -18.56 -6.07
CA ALA A 328 -15.75 -18.97 -7.02
C ALA A 328 -16.88 -19.74 -6.31
N GLU A 329 -16.55 -20.64 -5.38
CA GLU A 329 -17.52 -21.39 -4.58
C GLU A 329 -18.40 -20.46 -3.72
N ARG A 330 -17.80 -19.40 -3.19
CA ARG A 330 -18.50 -18.35 -2.44
C ARG A 330 -19.29 -17.38 -3.31
N GLY A 331 -19.23 -17.51 -4.63
CA GLY A 331 -19.92 -16.61 -5.57
C GLY A 331 -19.35 -15.18 -5.60
N LEU A 332 -18.08 -15.00 -5.24
CA LEU A 332 -17.44 -13.69 -5.21
C LEU A 332 -17.19 -13.18 -6.63
N GLU A 333 -17.72 -12.00 -6.96
CA GLU A 333 -17.57 -11.35 -8.27
C GLU A 333 -16.08 -11.17 -8.67
N GLN A 334 -15.21 -11.03 -7.67
CA GLN A 334 -13.78 -10.75 -7.83
C GLN A 334 -12.96 -11.98 -8.26
N ALA A 335 -13.55 -13.18 -8.31
CA ALA A 335 -12.83 -14.42 -8.63
C ALA A 335 -12.07 -14.37 -9.98
N ARG A 336 -12.50 -13.49 -10.89
CA ARG A 336 -11.91 -13.31 -12.23
C ARG A 336 -11.10 -12.03 -12.40
N THR A 337 -10.98 -11.20 -11.37
CA THR A 337 -10.27 -9.91 -11.47
C THR A 337 -8.76 -10.13 -11.60
N PRO A 338 -8.09 -9.50 -12.58
CA PRO A 338 -6.62 -9.51 -12.67
C PRO A 338 -5.96 -8.90 -11.43
N GLU A 339 -4.75 -9.35 -11.11
CA GLU A 339 -3.97 -8.77 -10.02
C GLU A 339 -3.30 -7.47 -10.47
N SER A 340 -3.27 -6.45 -9.61
CA SER A 340 -2.44 -5.25 -9.82
C SER A 340 -0.97 -5.63 -9.61
N GLN A 341 -0.14 -5.51 -10.64
CA GLN A 341 1.30 -5.86 -10.61
C GLN A 341 2.21 -4.62 -10.67
N GLU A 342 1.66 -3.40 -10.74
CA GLU A 342 2.42 -2.17 -10.95
C GLU A 342 2.44 -1.27 -9.71
N VAL A 343 3.29 -0.24 -9.76
CA VAL A 343 3.35 0.79 -8.71
C VAL A 343 1.99 1.49 -8.65
N CYS A 344 1.24 1.27 -7.56
CA CYS A 344 -0.19 1.58 -7.52
C CYS A 344 -0.52 3.04 -7.80
N PHE A 345 0.33 3.99 -7.39
CA PHE A 345 0.06 5.41 -7.57
C PHE A 345 0.40 5.94 -8.97
N LEU A 346 1.05 5.13 -9.82
CA LEU A 346 1.30 5.48 -11.22
C LEU A 346 0.19 5.00 -12.16
N GLY A 347 -0.63 4.04 -11.72
CA GLY A 347 -1.82 3.54 -12.44
C GLY A 347 -1.55 3.25 -13.92
N GLY A 348 -0.62 2.34 -14.25
CA GLY A 348 -0.26 2.05 -15.65
C GLY A 348 0.86 2.91 -16.25
N GLY A 349 1.25 4.00 -15.57
CA GLY A 349 2.17 5.01 -16.13
C GLY A 349 3.66 4.66 -16.00
N ASP A 350 4.47 5.12 -16.96
CA ASP A 350 5.94 5.05 -16.85
C ASP A 350 6.42 6.03 -15.77
N TYR A 351 7.13 5.49 -14.77
CA TYR A 351 7.74 6.28 -13.70
C TYR A 351 8.67 7.38 -14.24
N ARG A 352 9.35 7.17 -15.38
CA ARG A 352 10.24 8.17 -15.98
C ARG A 352 9.48 9.41 -16.45
N GLU A 353 8.28 9.21 -16.98
CA GLU A 353 7.41 10.32 -17.38
C GLU A 353 6.87 11.05 -16.16
N PHE A 354 6.47 10.30 -15.12
CA PHE A 354 6.06 10.86 -13.85
C PHE A 354 7.16 11.74 -13.23
N LEU A 355 8.39 11.24 -13.16
CA LEU A 355 9.54 11.99 -12.63
C LEU A 355 9.86 13.23 -13.47
N ALA A 356 9.73 13.15 -14.80
CA ALA A 356 9.89 14.31 -15.67
C ALA A 356 8.85 15.40 -15.40
N ARG A 357 7.57 15.02 -15.22
CA ARG A 357 6.50 15.95 -14.84
C ARG A 357 6.74 16.56 -13.45
N ALA A 358 7.26 15.76 -12.52
CA ALA A 358 7.63 16.19 -11.18
C ALA A 358 8.93 17.03 -11.13
N LYS A 359 9.61 17.24 -12.28
CA LYS A 359 10.90 17.93 -12.39
C LYS A 359 11.98 17.31 -11.50
N ALA A 360 11.94 15.98 -11.36
CA ALA A 360 12.80 15.19 -10.49
C ALA A 360 13.63 14.20 -11.31
N THR A 361 14.16 14.63 -12.45
CA THR A 361 15.01 13.79 -13.31
C THR A 361 16.42 13.63 -12.76
N GLY A 362 16.82 14.43 -11.75
CA GLY A 362 18.17 14.44 -11.20
C GLY A 362 19.15 15.20 -12.08
N THR A 363 20.45 15.02 -11.85
CA THR A 363 21.53 15.73 -12.54
C THR A 363 21.64 15.31 -14.01
N PRO A 364 21.51 16.22 -14.99
CA PRO A 364 21.80 15.93 -16.40
C PRO A 364 23.29 15.63 -16.61
N GLY A 365 23.62 14.85 -17.64
CA GLY A 365 25.02 14.52 -17.88
C GLY A 365 25.29 13.72 -19.14
N GLN A 366 26.50 13.15 -19.18
CA GLN A 366 27.01 12.38 -20.31
C GLN A 366 26.80 10.88 -20.10
N ILE A 367 26.46 10.19 -21.19
CA ILE A 367 26.52 8.73 -21.26
C ILE A 367 27.90 8.37 -21.81
N VAL A 368 28.67 7.62 -21.04
CA VAL A 368 30.01 7.15 -21.41
C VAL A 368 30.00 5.65 -21.63
N LEU A 369 30.60 5.20 -22.72
CA LEU A 369 30.84 3.80 -23.01
C LEU A 369 32.19 3.39 -22.41
N ASP A 370 32.16 2.36 -21.58
CA ASP A 370 33.31 1.69 -20.99
C ASP A 370 33.12 0.18 -21.12
N ASP A 371 33.92 -0.44 -21.97
CA ASP A 371 33.89 -1.89 -22.22
C ASP A 371 34.86 -2.66 -21.30
N GLY A 372 35.57 -1.98 -20.39
CA GLY A 372 36.48 -2.61 -19.43
C GLY A 372 37.74 -3.20 -20.05
N ASP A 373 38.06 -2.88 -21.32
CA ASP A 373 39.26 -3.36 -22.03
C ASP A 373 40.52 -2.50 -21.76
N GLY A 374 40.39 -1.47 -20.90
CA GLY A 374 41.45 -0.54 -20.55
C GLY A 374 41.54 0.69 -21.47
N SER A 375 40.66 0.81 -22.47
CA SER A 375 40.51 2.03 -23.25
C SER A 375 39.87 3.16 -22.43
N GLU A 376 40.19 4.41 -22.77
CA GLU A 376 39.54 5.57 -22.15
C GLU A 376 38.03 5.58 -22.42
N PRO A 377 37.19 5.80 -21.40
CA PRO A 377 35.74 5.87 -21.58
C PRO A 377 35.35 6.93 -22.61
N ARG A 378 34.52 6.54 -23.59
CA ARG A 378 34.12 7.41 -24.70
C ARG A 378 32.72 7.95 -24.49
N VAL A 379 32.52 9.25 -24.63
CA VAL A 379 31.17 9.85 -24.63
C VAL A 379 30.39 9.35 -25.85
N VAL A 380 29.22 8.74 -25.61
CA VAL A 380 28.33 8.18 -26.64
C VAL A 380 26.95 8.83 -26.67
N GLY A 381 26.65 9.72 -25.73
CA GLY A 381 25.41 10.48 -25.69
C GLY A 381 25.30 11.40 -24.48
N THR A 382 24.14 12.01 -24.32
CA THR A 382 23.76 12.84 -23.17
C THR A 382 22.35 12.49 -22.71
N HIS A 383 21.98 12.89 -21.50
CA HIS A 383 20.64 12.70 -20.95
C HIS A 383 20.23 13.85 -20.01
N ASP A 384 18.92 14.01 -19.83
CA ASP A 384 18.31 15.10 -19.04
C ASP A 384 18.18 14.79 -17.54
N GLY A 385 18.91 13.79 -17.05
CA GLY A 385 18.86 13.40 -15.64
C GLY A 385 19.09 11.91 -15.37
N VAL A 386 19.80 11.61 -14.28
CA VAL A 386 20.19 10.24 -13.88
C VAL A 386 19.01 9.35 -13.46
N ALA A 387 17.88 9.92 -13.07
CA ALA A 387 16.72 9.18 -12.54
C ALA A 387 16.10 8.17 -13.52
N ARG A 388 16.42 8.28 -14.82
CA ARG A 388 15.93 7.39 -15.87
C ARG A 388 16.71 6.09 -15.98
N PHE A 389 17.83 6.00 -15.27
CA PHE A 389 18.80 4.91 -15.36
C PHE A 389 18.85 4.11 -14.07
N THR A 390 19.11 2.82 -14.18
CA THR A 390 19.30 1.89 -13.06
C THR A 390 20.38 0.90 -13.46
N PRO A 391 21.36 0.57 -12.59
CA PRO A 391 22.34 -0.46 -12.89
C PRO A 391 21.70 -1.75 -13.40
N GLY A 392 22.25 -2.30 -14.49
CA GLY A 392 21.70 -3.46 -15.20
C GLY A 392 20.54 -3.19 -16.16
N GLN A 393 20.09 -1.93 -16.29
CA GLN A 393 19.11 -1.53 -17.30
C GLN A 393 19.67 -1.74 -18.71
N ARG A 394 18.88 -2.39 -19.58
CA ARG A 394 19.20 -2.62 -21.00
C ARG A 394 18.37 -1.77 -21.97
N LYS A 395 17.12 -1.47 -21.62
CA LYS A 395 16.17 -0.74 -22.49
C LYS A 395 16.16 0.74 -22.14
N GLY A 396 15.83 1.59 -23.11
CA GLY A 396 15.62 3.03 -22.87
C GLY A 396 16.88 3.82 -22.53
N ILE A 397 18.05 3.35 -22.95
CA ILE A 397 19.33 4.05 -22.75
C ILE A 397 19.47 5.28 -23.67
N GLY A 398 18.84 5.23 -24.86
CA GLY A 398 18.85 6.36 -25.81
C GLY A 398 20.12 6.48 -26.65
N VAL A 399 20.98 5.44 -26.66
CA VAL A 399 22.22 5.39 -27.45
C VAL A 399 22.10 4.29 -28.50
N ALA A 400 22.41 4.61 -29.77
CA ALA A 400 22.51 3.62 -30.83
C ALA A 400 23.79 2.81 -30.66
N SER A 401 23.67 1.48 -30.58
CA SER A 401 24.81 0.56 -30.56
C SER A 401 24.54 -0.66 -31.43
N HIS A 402 25.64 -1.26 -31.91
CA HIS A 402 25.67 -2.48 -32.72
C HIS A 402 25.42 -3.75 -31.88
N ALA A 403 25.59 -3.66 -30.56
CA ALA A 403 25.32 -4.70 -29.59
C ALA A 403 24.50 -4.14 -28.41
N PRO A 404 23.83 -5.00 -27.60
CA PRO A 404 23.11 -4.55 -26.42
C PRO A 404 24.02 -3.79 -25.45
N LEU A 405 23.54 -2.66 -24.95
CA LEU A 405 24.19 -1.90 -23.87
C LEU A 405 23.51 -2.18 -22.54
N TYR A 406 24.30 -2.17 -21.49
CA TYR A 406 23.85 -2.22 -20.10
C TYR A 406 24.37 -1.01 -19.35
N VAL A 407 23.52 -0.41 -18.52
CA VAL A 407 23.96 0.60 -17.54
C VAL A 407 24.82 -0.11 -16.49
N LEU A 408 26.10 0.23 -16.43
CA LEU A 408 27.08 -0.31 -15.48
C LEU A 408 27.13 0.51 -14.20
N ASP A 409 27.10 1.83 -14.32
CA ASP A 409 27.10 2.76 -13.19
C ASP A 409 26.31 4.04 -13.49
N VAL A 410 25.82 4.68 -12.43
CA VAL A 410 25.09 5.95 -12.47
C VAL A 410 25.64 6.87 -11.38
N ASP A 411 26.50 7.82 -11.73
CA ASP A 411 27.01 8.82 -10.79
C ASP A 411 26.06 10.02 -10.72
N PRO A 412 25.29 10.19 -9.62
CA PRO A 412 24.34 11.28 -9.49
C PRO A 412 24.99 12.65 -9.31
N ASP A 413 26.23 12.73 -8.83
CA ASP A 413 26.89 14.00 -8.52
C ASP A 413 27.43 14.65 -9.79
N SER A 414 28.11 13.86 -10.64
CA SER A 414 28.57 14.33 -11.94
C SER A 414 27.52 14.23 -13.05
N GLY A 415 26.43 13.49 -12.80
CA GLY A 415 25.44 13.14 -13.81
C GLY A 415 25.94 12.10 -14.83
N ARG A 416 27.11 11.49 -14.63
CA ARG A 416 27.68 10.52 -15.58
C ARG A 416 26.94 9.18 -15.50
N VAL A 417 26.56 8.64 -16.65
CA VAL A 417 26.03 7.27 -16.78
C VAL A 417 27.02 6.44 -17.57
N THR A 418 27.57 5.40 -16.95
CA THR A 418 28.49 4.46 -17.61
C THR A 418 27.71 3.30 -18.18
N VAL A 419 27.93 2.98 -19.45
CA VAL A 419 27.35 1.83 -20.15
C VAL A 419 28.44 0.95 -20.73
N GLY A 420 28.16 -0.33 -20.91
CA GLY A 420 29.08 -1.28 -21.56
C GLY A 420 28.31 -2.39 -22.29
N HIS A 421 29.01 -3.11 -23.16
CA HIS A 421 28.41 -4.23 -23.89
C HIS A 421 28.38 -5.54 -23.08
N ASP A 422 29.23 -5.65 -22.07
CA ASP A 422 29.27 -6.76 -21.13
C ASP A 422 28.56 -6.39 -19.82
N ASP A 423 27.79 -7.32 -19.26
CA ASP A 423 27.13 -7.16 -17.97
C ASP A 423 27.84 -7.93 -16.84
N GLU A 424 28.92 -8.64 -17.12
CA GLU A 424 29.74 -9.29 -16.10
C GLU A 424 30.28 -8.32 -15.03
N PRO A 425 30.69 -7.07 -15.37
CA PRO A 425 31.06 -6.07 -14.37
C PRO A 425 29.91 -5.64 -13.44
N LEU A 426 28.67 -6.07 -13.66
CA LEU A 426 27.55 -5.84 -12.74
C LEU A 426 27.39 -6.96 -11.70
N ARG A 427 28.11 -8.07 -11.83
CA ARG A 427 28.10 -9.12 -10.83
C ARG A 427 28.89 -8.68 -9.60
N ARG A 428 28.27 -8.83 -8.44
CA ARG A 428 28.84 -8.44 -7.15
C ARG A 428 28.71 -9.60 -6.18
N THR A 429 29.83 -9.95 -5.56
CA THR A 429 29.88 -10.85 -4.40
C THR A 429 29.88 -10.09 -3.08
N ARG A 430 30.08 -8.76 -3.10
CA ARG A 430 29.99 -7.90 -1.93
C ARG A 430 28.95 -6.82 -2.17
N VAL A 431 28.09 -6.61 -1.19
CA VAL A 431 27.00 -5.63 -1.25
C VAL A 431 26.95 -4.86 0.05
N GLY A 432 27.35 -3.60 -0.01
CA GLY A 432 27.14 -2.64 1.08
C GLY A 432 25.65 -2.39 1.34
N VAL A 433 25.27 -2.35 2.63
CA VAL A 433 23.92 -2.02 3.08
C VAL A 433 23.93 -0.97 4.20
N ASP A 434 22.87 -0.18 4.29
CA ASP A 434 22.57 0.70 5.42
C ASP A 434 21.15 0.47 5.94
N ARG A 435 20.80 1.11 7.06
CA ARG A 435 19.50 0.94 7.74
C ARG A 435 19.20 -0.53 8.03
N LEU A 436 20.22 -1.28 8.40
CA LEU A 436 20.09 -2.67 8.82
C LEU A 436 19.29 -2.73 10.12
N GLU A 437 18.14 -3.40 10.06
CA GLU A 437 17.28 -3.68 11.20
C GLU A 437 17.17 -5.18 11.39
N TRP A 438 17.60 -5.65 12.57
CA TRP A 438 17.42 -7.03 13.00
C TRP A 438 16.05 -7.21 13.63
N HIS A 439 15.27 -8.13 13.07
CA HIS A 439 13.90 -8.40 13.50
C HIS A 439 13.86 -9.45 14.61
N ALA A 440 14.81 -10.39 14.59
CA ALA A 440 14.94 -11.44 15.61
C ALA A 440 15.70 -11.00 16.88
N GLY A 441 16.06 -9.72 16.99
CA GLY A 441 16.75 -9.13 18.14
C GLY A 441 18.27 -9.11 18.00
N GLU A 442 18.90 -10.27 17.85
CA GLU A 442 20.37 -10.37 17.76
C GLU A 442 20.86 -10.36 16.30
N PRO A 443 22.02 -9.73 16.01
CA PRO A 443 22.66 -9.84 14.71
C PRO A 443 22.99 -11.28 14.33
N CYS A 444 22.71 -11.64 13.08
CA CYS A 444 23.12 -12.94 12.52
C CYS A 444 24.39 -12.76 11.68
N GLU A 445 25.40 -13.60 11.93
CA GLU A 445 26.63 -13.63 11.11
C GLU A 445 26.39 -14.21 9.71
N ARG A 446 25.39 -15.08 9.57
CA ARG A 446 25.04 -15.75 8.31
C ARG A 446 23.55 -15.74 8.08
N VAL A 447 23.15 -15.41 6.85
CA VAL A 447 21.76 -15.28 6.42
C VAL A 447 21.57 -15.77 4.99
N HIS A 448 20.32 -15.88 4.54
CA HIS A 448 19.96 -15.87 3.12
C HIS A 448 19.42 -14.50 2.74
N VAL A 449 20.07 -13.78 1.84
CA VAL A 449 19.63 -12.44 1.42
C VAL A 449 18.92 -12.49 0.07
N GLN A 450 17.77 -11.82 0.00
CA GLN A 450 17.08 -11.51 -1.25
C GLN A 450 17.21 -10.01 -1.56
N LEU A 451 17.82 -9.68 -2.69
CA LEU A 451 18.17 -8.30 -3.09
C LEU A 451 17.20 -7.67 -4.11
N ARG A 452 16.25 -8.46 -4.62
CA ARG A 452 15.23 -8.02 -5.56
C ARG A 452 13.97 -8.89 -5.46
N TYR A 453 12.81 -8.27 -5.62
CA TYR A 453 11.56 -9.01 -5.73
C TYR A 453 11.56 -9.93 -6.96
N ARG A 454 11.21 -11.21 -6.77
CA ARG A 454 11.20 -12.25 -7.81
C ARG A 454 12.52 -12.32 -8.60
N ALA A 455 13.66 -12.20 -7.93
CA ALA A 455 14.94 -12.53 -8.53
C ALA A 455 14.93 -13.98 -9.03
N ARG A 456 15.43 -14.23 -10.25
CA ARG A 456 15.53 -15.60 -10.80
C ARG A 456 16.38 -16.50 -9.92
N ASP A 457 17.41 -15.92 -9.32
CA ASP A 457 18.39 -16.61 -8.49
C ASP A 457 17.91 -16.77 -7.03
N GLY A 458 16.72 -16.26 -6.70
CA GLY A 458 16.14 -16.38 -5.35
C GLY A 458 16.90 -15.60 -4.27
N ALA A 459 16.82 -16.09 -3.03
CA ALA A 459 17.69 -15.66 -1.95
C ALA A 459 19.01 -16.46 -2.00
N THR A 460 20.12 -15.81 -1.66
CA THR A 460 21.45 -16.43 -1.66
C THR A 460 22.04 -16.39 -0.26
N ALA A 461 22.79 -17.42 0.12
CA ALA A 461 23.54 -17.40 1.37
C ALA A 461 24.54 -16.24 1.36
N ALA A 462 24.65 -15.53 2.48
CA ALA A 462 25.56 -14.43 2.66
C ALA A 462 26.08 -14.36 4.09
N ASP A 463 27.35 -14.01 4.21
CA ASP A 463 27.98 -13.68 5.49
C ASP A 463 27.86 -12.16 5.71
N VAL A 464 27.47 -11.76 6.93
CA VAL A 464 27.38 -10.36 7.34
C VAL A 464 28.71 -9.96 7.96
N ILE A 465 29.46 -9.13 7.24
CA ILE A 465 30.79 -8.67 7.62
C ILE A 465 30.81 -7.15 7.74
N GLU A 466 31.84 -6.59 8.38
CA GLU A 466 32.01 -5.13 8.54
C GLU A 466 30.79 -4.45 9.19
N LEU A 467 30.12 -5.15 10.13
CA LEU A 467 28.97 -4.64 10.86
C LEU A 467 29.38 -3.46 11.76
N ASP A 468 28.85 -2.27 11.47
CA ASP A 468 29.01 -1.04 12.25
C ASP A 468 27.66 -0.34 12.40
N GLY A 469 27.03 -0.48 13.57
CA GLY A 469 25.71 0.06 13.83
C GLY A 469 24.65 -0.51 12.88
N ASP A 470 24.09 0.35 12.03
CA ASP A 470 23.06 0.01 11.03
C ASP A 470 23.63 -0.22 9.63
N ARG A 471 24.95 -0.37 9.51
CA ARG A 471 25.67 -0.61 8.24
C ARG A 471 26.41 -1.95 8.30
N ALA A 472 26.47 -2.61 7.15
CA ALA A 472 27.25 -3.83 6.97
C ALA A 472 27.62 -4.03 5.50
N THR A 473 28.53 -4.96 5.24
CA THR A 473 28.78 -5.53 3.92
C THR A 473 28.26 -6.97 3.92
N LEU A 474 27.47 -7.33 2.91
CA LEU A 474 27.00 -8.70 2.71
C LEU A 474 27.92 -9.41 1.71
N GLU A 475 28.64 -10.43 2.15
CA GLU A 475 29.47 -11.27 1.29
C GLU A 475 28.65 -12.47 0.80
N LEU A 476 28.28 -12.45 -0.48
CA LEU A 476 27.37 -13.40 -1.10
C LEU A 476 28.10 -14.66 -1.56
N ALA A 477 27.55 -15.83 -1.23
CA ALA A 477 28.05 -17.12 -1.70
C ALA A 477 27.94 -17.27 -3.23
N VAL A 478 26.96 -16.60 -3.84
CA VAL A 478 26.76 -16.52 -5.29
C VAL A 478 26.62 -15.07 -5.70
N ALA A 479 27.39 -14.64 -6.70
CA ALA A 479 27.38 -13.26 -7.16
C ALA A 479 25.99 -12.84 -7.67
N SER A 480 25.48 -11.73 -7.13
CA SER A 480 24.22 -11.12 -7.57
C SER A 480 24.45 -10.16 -8.72
N ARG A 481 23.56 -10.18 -9.71
CA ARG A 481 23.63 -9.28 -10.86
C ARG A 481 22.96 -7.94 -10.56
N ALA A 482 23.74 -6.87 -10.59
CA ALA A 482 23.31 -5.48 -10.47
C ALA A 482 22.47 -5.18 -9.20
N PRO A 483 23.02 -5.38 -7.99
CA PRO A 483 22.37 -4.91 -6.77
C PRO A 483 22.24 -3.37 -6.83
N ALA A 484 21.01 -2.88 -6.98
CA ALA A 484 20.76 -1.48 -7.24
C ALA A 484 20.63 -0.69 -5.91
N PRO A 485 21.42 0.38 -5.71
CA PRO A 485 21.29 1.22 -4.53
C PRO A 485 19.85 1.75 -4.37
N GLY A 486 19.33 1.71 -3.16
CA GLY A 486 17.94 2.06 -2.84
C GLY A 486 16.93 0.90 -2.90
N GLN A 487 17.28 -0.25 -3.45
CA GLN A 487 16.50 -1.47 -3.27
C GLN A 487 16.63 -1.99 -1.83
N ALA A 488 15.64 -2.79 -1.41
CA ALA A 488 15.68 -3.49 -0.13
C ALA A 488 16.51 -4.79 -0.25
N ALA A 489 17.26 -5.09 0.81
CA ALA A 489 17.87 -6.38 1.07
C ALA A 489 17.10 -7.03 2.22
N ILE A 490 16.38 -8.13 1.96
CA ILE A 490 15.62 -8.85 2.98
C ILE A 490 16.41 -10.08 3.40
N LEU A 491 16.65 -10.21 4.70
CA LEU A 491 17.49 -11.23 5.31
C LEU A 491 16.59 -12.33 5.89
N TYR A 492 16.86 -13.58 5.51
CA TYR A 492 16.14 -14.76 5.95
C TYR A 492 17.05 -15.72 6.71
N ASP A 493 16.49 -16.50 7.64
CA ASP A 493 17.14 -17.70 8.16
C ASP A 493 16.95 -18.91 7.20
N ASP A 494 17.50 -20.07 7.59
CA ASP A 494 17.39 -21.31 6.81
C ASP A 494 15.94 -21.82 6.66
N ASP A 495 15.04 -21.44 7.56
CA ASP A 495 13.62 -21.81 7.53
C ASP A 495 12.76 -20.83 6.70
N GLY A 496 13.39 -19.78 6.14
CA GLY A 496 12.69 -18.73 5.40
C GLY A 496 11.93 -17.74 6.28
N VAL A 497 12.33 -17.58 7.54
CA VAL A 497 11.86 -16.52 8.45
C VAL A 497 12.66 -15.25 8.18
N VAL A 498 11.99 -14.11 8.07
CA VAL A 498 12.61 -12.79 7.94
C VAL A 498 13.26 -12.42 9.26
N VAL A 499 14.59 -12.46 9.29
CA VAL A 499 15.40 -12.10 10.47
C VAL A 499 15.91 -10.67 10.43
N GLY A 500 15.82 -10.00 9.27
CA GLY A 500 16.14 -8.59 9.16
C GLY A 500 15.83 -7.98 7.80
N SER A 501 15.99 -6.67 7.73
CA SER A 501 15.92 -5.91 6.48
C SER A 501 16.98 -4.82 6.45
N ALA A 502 17.41 -4.45 5.26
CA ALA A 502 18.35 -3.35 5.03
C ALA A 502 18.09 -2.69 3.68
N ARG A 503 18.78 -1.59 3.41
CA ARG A 503 18.77 -0.92 2.11
C ARG A 503 20.13 -1.03 1.46
N ILE A 504 20.15 -1.41 0.19
CA ILE A 504 21.37 -1.49 -0.61
C ILE A 504 21.93 -0.08 -0.79
N VAL A 505 23.22 0.10 -0.54
CA VAL A 505 23.93 1.36 -0.78
C VAL A 505 24.94 1.20 -1.91
N ARG A 506 25.39 2.34 -2.45
CA ARG A 506 26.53 2.38 -3.35
C ARG A 506 27.79 2.09 -2.53
N GLU A 507 28.54 1.07 -2.90
CA GLU A 507 29.90 0.91 -2.40
C GLU A 507 30.76 2.06 -2.93
N PRO A 508 31.71 2.60 -2.13
CA PRO A 508 32.72 3.50 -2.67
C PRO A 508 33.37 2.81 -3.86
N ALA A 509 33.53 3.50 -4.98
CA ALA A 509 34.21 2.93 -6.13
C ALA A 509 35.62 2.50 -5.70
N HIS A 510 35.80 1.21 -5.45
CA HIS A 510 37.13 0.64 -5.35
C HIS A 510 37.73 0.83 -6.73
N VAL A 511 38.67 1.78 -6.83
CA VAL A 511 39.64 1.81 -7.92
C VAL A 511 40.18 0.39 -8.00
N MET A 512 39.88 -0.30 -9.10
CA MET A 512 40.49 -1.57 -9.46
C MET A 512 41.99 -1.33 -9.62
N VAL A 513 42.74 -1.29 -8.51
CA VAL A 513 44.18 -1.44 -8.55
C VAL A 513 44.38 -2.92 -8.85
N GLY A 514 44.52 -3.24 -10.13
CA GLY A 514 44.85 -4.56 -10.60
C GLY A 514 46.07 -5.05 -9.81
N LEU A 515 45.87 -6.09 -9.00
CA LEU A 515 46.97 -6.90 -8.49
C LEU A 515 47.60 -7.57 -9.70
N ARG A 516 48.59 -6.90 -10.30
CA ARG A 516 49.58 -7.57 -11.13
C ARG A 516 50.34 -8.49 -10.20
N SER A 517 50.14 -9.79 -10.39
CA SER A 517 51.03 -10.83 -9.88
C SER A 517 52.44 -10.56 -10.40
N ASP A 518 53.38 -10.32 -9.50
CA ASP A 518 54.80 -10.30 -9.81
C ASP A 518 55.24 -11.67 -10.36
N GLN A 519 55.81 -11.65 -11.57
CA GLN A 519 56.86 -12.56 -12.01
C GLN A 519 58.09 -11.72 -12.37
#